data_AF-A0A433A8M3-F1
#
_entry.id   AF-A0A433A8M3-F1
#
_cell.length_a   1.000
_cell.length_b   1.000
_cell.length_c   1.000
_cell.angle_alpha   90.00
_cell.angle_beta   90.00
_cell.angle_gamma   90.00
#
_symmetry.space_group_name_H-M   'P 1'
#
loop_
_entity.id
_entity.type
_entity.pdbx_description
1 polymer ?
#
loop_
_entity_poly.entity_id
_entity_poly.type
_entity_poly.pdbx_seq_one_letter_code
_entity_poly.pdbx_strand_id
1 'polypeptide(L)'
;MSKTVNGISIDDTFAEAFGMSGTGIIITADTMKWAHIAAAVATGFGTSVIGAGAECGIDKELSTDETPDGRPGVRILIFGFSPDALIPQVRNRIGQCVLTSPGSACYAGLKAEKTMPLGKGTRLFGDGYQTAKKLGDSRYWRVPVMDGEFVIEEETGVTTEAVGGGNMLIVGRDRKGLLETAEDAVAAIAKIDDVITPFPGGIVRSGSKVGAKYAGMFASTNDAFCPTLRGTIKNSEVSADTLAVLEIVIDGLTSKAVADAMHAGLKTITDVGASRGVTRITAGNYGGKLGQHHYHLKDLI
;
A
#
# COMPACT_ATOMS: atom_id res chain seq x y z
N MET A 1 6.80 -9.80 28.04
CA MET A 1 7.47 -11.11 27.76
C MET A 1 6.89 -11.64 26.45
N SER A 2 7.69 -12.30 25.60
CA SER A 2 7.19 -12.87 24.35
C SER A 2 6.10 -13.93 24.59
N LYS A 3 5.08 -13.93 23.74
CA LYS A 3 3.94 -14.88 23.76
C LYS A 3 4.19 -15.92 22.67
N THR A 4 3.82 -17.19 22.90
CA THR A 4 3.83 -18.19 21.83
C THR A 4 2.40 -18.44 21.36
N VAL A 5 2.17 -18.38 20.05
CA VAL A 5 0.86 -18.63 19.42
C VAL A 5 1.05 -19.64 18.30
N ASN A 6 0.31 -20.75 18.35
CA ASN A 6 0.38 -21.83 17.36
C ASN A 6 1.81 -22.31 17.05
N GLY A 7 2.70 -22.31 18.06
CA GLY A 7 4.10 -22.72 17.91
C GLY A 7 5.04 -21.66 17.34
N ILE A 8 4.59 -20.42 17.15
CA ILE A 8 5.40 -19.28 16.71
C ILE A 8 5.60 -18.31 17.88
N SER A 9 6.84 -17.86 18.09
CA SER A 9 7.15 -16.83 19.09
C SER A 9 6.73 -15.45 18.58
N ILE A 10 6.01 -14.69 19.41
CA ILE A 10 5.59 -13.32 19.14
C ILE A 10 6.35 -12.41 20.11
N ASP A 11 7.11 -11.47 19.56
CA ASP A 11 7.80 -10.47 20.37
C ASP A 11 6.84 -9.49 21.04
N ASP A 12 7.16 -9.12 22.28
CA ASP A 12 6.48 -8.05 23.01
C ASP A 12 7.01 -6.70 22.53
N THR A 13 6.61 -6.34 21.30
CA THR A 13 7.05 -5.15 20.57
C THR A 13 5.87 -4.49 19.85
N PHE A 14 6.15 -3.44 19.08
CA PHE A 14 5.18 -2.73 18.26
C PHE A 14 5.75 -2.37 16.89
N ALA A 15 4.86 -2.21 15.91
CA ALA A 15 5.17 -1.53 14.65
C ALA A 15 5.02 -0.02 14.84
N GLU A 16 6.01 0.75 14.40
CA GLU A 16 5.97 2.21 14.44
C GLU A 16 5.64 2.75 13.04
N ALA A 17 4.48 3.41 12.94
CA ALA A 17 3.93 3.91 11.69
C ALA A 17 3.74 5.43 11.73
N PHE A 18 3.54 6.01 10.56
CA PHE A 18 3.63 7.44 10.30
C PHE A 18 2.34 7.99 9.73
N GLY A 19 2.00 9.21 10.12
CA GLY A 19 0.92 9.94 9.47
C GLY A 19 1.27 10.27 8.02
N MET A 20 0.30 10.09 7.14
CA MET A 20 0.41 10.33 5.72
C MET A 20 -0.81 11.07 5.21
N SER A 21 -0.74 11.53 3.97
CA SER A 21 -1.93 11.86 3.20
C SER A 21 -2.30 10.70 2.29
N GLY A 22 -3.59 10.47 2.11
CA GLY A 22 -4.11 9.37 1.28
C GLY A 22 -5.31 9.81 0.45
N THR A 23 -5.45 9.20 -0.72
CA THR A 23 -6.65 9.32 -1.56
C THR A 23 -7.02 7.96 -2.15
N GLY A 24 -8.26 7.83 -2.60
CA GLY A 24 -8.77 6.68 -3.34
C GLY A 24 -9.28 7.09 -4.71
N ILE A 25 -9.06 6.24 -5.71
CA ILE A 25 -9.49 6.45 -7.10
C ILE A 25 -10.12 5.17 -7.61
N ILE A 26 -11.29 5.30 -8.23
CA ILE A 26 -11.97 4.18 -8.89
C ILE A 26 -11.64 4.24 -10.38
N ILE A 27 -11.12 3.14 -10.91
CA ILE A 27 -10.84 2.96 -12.33
C ILE A 27 -11.80 1.91 -12.86
N THR A 28 -12.63 2.27 -13.84
CA THR A 28 -13.53 1.33 -14.51
C THR A 28 -13.07 1.07 -15.93
N ALA A 29 -13.46 -0.07 -16.50
CA ALA A 29 -13.24 -0.41 -17.89
C ALA A 29 -14.32 -1.38 -18.37
N ASP A 30 -14.33 -1.71 -19.66
CA ASP A 30 -15.34 -2.63 -20.22
C ASP A 30 -15.27 -4.05 -19.64
N THR A 31 -14.11 -4.44 -19.10
CA THR A 31 -13.93 -5.72 -18.41
C THR A 31 -13.04 -5.55 -17.19
N MET A 32 -13.23 -6.40 -16.18
CA MET A 32 -12.37 -6.42 -14.99
C MET A 32 -10.89 -6.62 -15.33
N LYS A 33 -10.59 -7.39 -16.38
CA LYS A 33 -9.23 -7.56 -16.91
C LYS A 33 -8.59 -6.21 -17.27
N TRP A 34 -9.30 -5.34 -17.99
CA TRP A 34 -8.77 -4.04 -18.42
C TRP A 34 -8.69 -3.04 -17.27
N ALA A 35 -9.65 -3.08 -16.34
CA ALA A 35 -9.59 -2.27 -15.11
C ALA A 35 -8.34 -2.62 -14.28
N HIS A 36 -8.04 -3.91 -14.13
CA HIS A 36 -6.82 -4.38 -13.47
C HIS A 36 -5.54 -3.97 -14.18
N ILE A 37 -5.49 -4.07 -15.52
CA ILE A 37 -4.31 -3.63 -16.28
C ILE A 37 -4.03 -2.14 -16.03
N ALA A 38 -5.06 -1.29 -16.11
CA ALA A 38 -4.94 0.13 -15.84
C ALA A 38 -4.49 0.41 -14.40
N ALA A 39 -5.11 -0.26 -13.42
CA ALA A 39 -4.77 -0.15 -12.01
C ALA A 39 -3.33 -0.57 -11.73
N ALA A 40 -2.90 -1.74 -12.21
CA ALA A 40 -1.56 -2.28 -12.00
C ALA A 40 -0.47 -1.38 -12.59
N VAL A 41 -0.69 -0.80 -13.77
CA VAL A 41 0.26 0.17 -14.36
C VAL A 41 0.26 1.47 -13.56
N ALA A 42 -0.90 1.96 -13.13
CA ALA A 42 -1.03 3.19 -12.34
C ALA A 42 -0.39 3.08 -10.95
N THR A 43 -0.42 1.90 -10.32
CA THR A 43 0.18 1.65 -9.00
C THR A 43 1.64 1.16 -9.07
N GLY A 44 2.13 0.80 -10.26
CA GLY A 44 3.53 0.41 -10.49
C GLY A 44 4.53 1.51 -10.12
N PHE A 45 5.76 1.12 -9.78
CA PHE A 45 6.78 2.04 -9.24
C PHE A 45 6.21 2.95 -8.14
N GLY A 46 5.55 2.35 -7.15
CA GLY A 46 4.87 3.03 -6.04
C GLY A 46 5.09 2.32 -4.71
N THR A 47 6.32 1.85 -4.46
CA THR A 47 6.61 0.98 -3.29
C THR A 47 6.98 1.75 -2.03
N SER A 48 7.59 2.93 -2.16
CA SER A 48 7.97 3.76 -1.03
C SER A 48 8.01 5.23 -1.39
N VAL A 49 7.43 6.08 -0.56
CA VAL A 49 7.44 7.54 -0.75
C VAL A 49 8.86 8.15 -0.80
N ILE A 50 9.85 7.48 -0.20
CA ILE A 50 11.24 7.96 -0.13
C ILE A 50 11.89 8.03 -1.52
N GLY A 51 11.63 7.04 -2.38
CA GLY A 51 12.29 6.89 -3.68
C GLY A 51 11.35 6.89 -4.88
N ALA A 52 10.13 6.38 -4.71
CA ALA A 52 9.12 6.29 -5.78
C ALA A 52 8.20 7.52 -5.84
N GLY A 53 8.22 8.36 -4.80
CA GLY A 53 7.44 9.60 -4.69
C GLY A 53 5.98 9.40 -4.23
N ALA A 54 5.46 8.17 -4.27
CA ALA A 54 4.18 7.77 -3.68
C ALA A 54 4.24 6.30 -3.27
N GLU A 55 3.38 5.92 -2.32
CA GLU A 55 3.02 4.53 -2.02
C GLU A 55 1.65 4.24 -2.63
N CYS A 56 1.57 3.22 -3.49
CA CYS A 56 0.39 2.96 -4.30
C CYS A 56 0.05 1.48 -4.28
N GLY A 57 -1.24 1.15 -4.32
CA GLY A 57 -1.69 -0.23 -4.40
C GLY A 57 -3.16 -0.35 -4.78
N ILE A 58 -3.55 -1.57 -5.12
CA ILE A 58 -4.95 -1.94 -5.32
C ILE A 58 -5.54 -2.23 -3.95
N ASP A 59 -6.65 -1.57 -3.63
CA ASP A 59 -7.44 -1.80 -2.41
C ASP A 59 -8.45 -2.92 -2.67
N LYS A 60 -9.32 -2.77 -3.68
CA LYS A 60 -10.30 -3.80 -4.01
C LYS A 60 -10.84 -3.74 -5.43
N GLU A 61 -11.41 -4.85 -5.85
CA GLU A 61 -12.31 -4.91 -7.01
C GLU A 61 -13.69 -4.37 -6.63
N LEU A 62 -14.38 -3.79 -7.62
CA LEU A 62 -15.73 -3.25 -7.51
C LEU A 62 -16.60 -3.88 -8.59
N SER A 63 -17.75 -4.38 -8.17
CA SER A 63 -18.80 -4.87 -9.08
C SER A 63 -19.46 -3.70 -9.83
N THR A 64 -20.24 -4.03 -10.85
CA THR A 64 -20.98 -3.04 -11.66
C THR A 64 -21.97 -2.20 -10.84
N ASP A 65 -22.45 -2.71 -9.71
CA ASP A 65 -23.42 -2.00 -8.86
C ASP A 65 -22.74 -1.01 -7.90
N GLU A 66 -21.42 -1.09 -7.76
CA GLU A 66 -20.62 -0.25 -6.86
C GLU A 66 -19.95 0.91 -7.58
N THR A 67 -19.95 0.92 -8.92
CA THR A 67 -19.26 1.91 -9.73
C THR A 67 -20.20 2.97 -10.31
N PRO A 68 -19.73 4.23 -10.51
CA PRO A 68 -20.59 5.32 -10.97
C PRO A 68 -21.17 5.14 -12.38
N ASP A 69 -20.55 4.31 -13.22
CA ASP A 69 -20.90 4.12 -14.63
C ASP A 69 -21.49 2.73 -14.95
N GLY A 70 -21.70 1.89 -13.94
CA GLY A 70 -22.27 0.56 -14.12
C GLY A 70 -21.31 -0.47 -14.72
N ARG A 71 -20.00 -0.17 -14.79
CA ARG A 71 -18.97 -1.06 -15.36
C ARG A 71 -18.10 -1.68 -14.27
N PRO A 72 -17.47 -2.85 -14.49
CA PRO A 72 -16.53 -3.40 -13.52
C PRO A 72 -15.38 -2.43 -13.26
N GLY A 73 -14.91 -2.36 -12.01
CA GLY A 73 -13.86 -1.43 -11.63
C GLY A 73 -12.90 -1.95 -10.58
N VAL A 74 -11.82 -1.20 -10.39
CA VAL A 74 -10.81 -1.43 -9.36
C VAL A 74 -10.61 -0.11 -8.61
N ARG A 75 -10.62 -0.16 -7.28
CA ARG A 75 -10.23 0.96 -6.43
C ARG A 75 -8.74 0.84 -6.12
N ILE A 76 -8.01 1.90 -6.43
CA ILE A 76 -6.61 2.07 -6.04
C ILE A 76 -6.49 3.13 -4.96
N LEU A 77 -5.50 2.96 -4.09
CA LEU A 77 -5.12 3.96 -3.10
C LEU A 77 -3.73 4.50 -3.41
N ILE A 78 -3.54 5.78 -3.12
CA ILE A 78 -2.28 6.50 -3.32
C ILE A 78 -2.00 7.31 -2.06
N PHE A 79 -0.83 7.07 -1.48
CA PHE A 79 -0.32 7.68 -0.26
C PHE A 79 0.93 8.51 -0.52
N GLY A 80 1.07 9.60 0.22
CA GLY A 80 2.19 10.52 0.12
C GLY A 80 2.40 11.30 1.42
N PHE A 81 3.52 12.01 1.52
CA PHE A 81 3.85 12.80 2.72
C PHE A 81 2.85 13.93 3.01
N SER A 82 2.22 14.49 1.98
CA SER A 82 1.29 15.61 2.11
C SER A 82 0.30 15.63 0.95
N PRO A 83 -0.82 16.38 1.04
CA PRO A 83 -1.75 16.53 -0.07
C PRO A 83 -1.08 17.15 -1.30
N ASP A 84 -0.17 18.12 -1.10
CA ASP A 84 0.54 18.78 -2.20
C ASP A 84 1.52 17.83 -2.92
N ALA A 85 2.16 16.91 -2.18
CA ALA A 85 3.02 15.90 -2.76
C ALA A 85 2.24 14.84 -3.56
N LEU A 86 0.97 14.59 -3.19
CA LEU A 86 0.08 13.66 -3.88
C LEU A 86 -0.43 14.19 -5.22
N ILE A 87 -0.73 15.48 -5.34
CA ILE A 87 -1.28 16.09 -6.57
C ILE A 87 -0.49 15.70 -7.84
N PRO A 88 0.85 15.90 -7.91
CA PRO A 88 1.60 15.52 -9.10
C PRO A 88 1.65 14.00 -9.31
N GLN A 89 1.60 13.19 -8.25
CA GLN A 89 1.58 11.72 -8.32
C GLN A 89 0.28 11.22 -8.94
N VAL A 90 -0.86 11.70 -8.44
CA VAL A 90 -2.19 11.41 -9.00
C VAL A 90 -2.25 11.86 -10.46
N ARG A 91 -1.88 13.11 -10.75
CA ARG A 91 -1.93 13.64 -12.13
C ARG A 91 -1.11 12.79 -13.10
N ASN A 92 0.13 12.45 -12.75
CA ASN A 92 1.02 11.71 -13.65
C ASN A 92 0.55 10.26 -13.83
N ARG A 93 0.17 9.57 -12.75
CA ARG A 93 -0.31 8.18 -12.81
C ARG A 93 -1.62 8.08 -13.57
N ILE A 94 -2.59 8.94 -13.29
CA ILE A 94 -3.87 8.95 -14.01
C ILE A 94 -3.68 9.38 -15.45
N GLY A 95 -2.88 10.43 -15.71
CA GLY A 95 -2.67 10.95 -17.06
C GLY A 95 -1.81 10.07 -17.97
N GLN A 96 -0.92 9.23 -17.42
CA GLN A 96 0.00 8.41 -18.23
C GLN A 96 -0.29 6.91 -18.16
N CYS A 97 -1.11 6.46 -17.21
CA CYS A 97 -1.46 5.05 -17.05
C CYS A 97 -2.95 4.79 -17.25
N VAL A 98 -3.83 5.67 -16.73
CA VAL A 98 -5.29 5.46 -16.83
C VAL A 98 -5.84 6.07 -18.11
N LEU A 99 -5.64 7.37 -18.38
CA LEU A 99 -6.07 8.03 -19.62
C LEU A 99 -5.63 7.28 -20.88
N THR A 100 -4.47 6.63 -20.84
CA THR A 100 -3.88 5.88 -21.94
C THR A 100 -4.35 4.42 -22.02
N SER A 101 -5.05 3.93 -20.99
CA SER A 101 -5.59 2.57 -20.96
C SER A 101 -6.91 2.47 -21.73
N PRO A 102 -7.05 1.49 -22.65
CA PRO A 102 -8.23 1.34 -23.50
C PRO A 102 -9.54 1.25 -22.72
N GLY A 103 -10.54 2.00 -23.14
CA GLY A 103 -11.89 1.99 -22.59
C GLY A 103 -11.99 2.39 -21.11
N SER A 104 -10.95 2.96 -20.52
CA SER A 104 -10.96 3.28 -19.09
C SER A 104 -11.75 4.55 -18.76
N ALA A 105 -12.24 4.63 -17.53
CA ALA A 105 -12.74 5.87 -16.92
C ALA A 105 -12.26 5.98 -15.47
N CYS A 106 -12.29 7.19 -14.92
CA CYS A 106 -11.66 7.51 -13.65
C CYS A 106 -12.57 8.36 -12.75
N TYR A 107 -12.85 7.87 -11.54
CA TYR A 107 -13.81 8.46 -10.61
C TYR A 107 -13.22 8.65 -9.22
N ALA A 108 -13.83 9.54 -8.43
CA ALA A 108 -13.47 9.71 -7.03
C ALA A 108 -13.71 8.41 -6.25
N GLY A 109 -12.65 7.87 -5.64
CA GLY A 109 -12.71 6.69 -4.78
C GLY A 109 -12.62 7.02 -3.29
N LEU A 110 -12.58 8.30 -2.92
CA LEU A 110 -12.63 8.75 -1.54
C LEU A 110 -13.55 9.96 -1.43
N LYS A 111 -14.45 9.94 -0.46
CA LYS A 111 -15.18 11.12 0.01
C LYS A 111 -14.52 11.60 1.29
N ALA A 112 -14.11 12.87 1.31
CA ALA A 112 -13.47 13.51 2.44
C ALA A 112 -13.86 14.99 2.49
N GLU A 113 -13.61 15.66 3.62
CA GLU A 113 -13.86 17.10 3.77
C GLU A 113 -13.02 17.93 2.78
N LYS A 114 -11.76 17.51 2.57
CA LYS A 114 -10.85 18.13 1.60
C LYS A 114 -10.86 17.34 0.31
N THR A 115 -10.75 18.04 -0.80
CA THR A 115 -10.62 17.46 -2.14
C THR A 115 -9.30 17.87 -2.78
N MET A 116 -8.91 17.12 -3.82
CA MET A 116 -7.77 17.42 -4.67
C MET A 116 -8.14 17.22 -6.14
N PRO A 117 -7.45 17.90 -7.08
CA PRO A 117 -7.73 17.77 -8.50
C PRO A 117 -7.47 16.34 -9.00
N LEU A 118 -8.48 15.75 -9.66
CA LEU A 118 -8.36 14.49 -10.39
C LEU A 118 -8.35 14.77 -11.90
N GLY A 119 -9.48 15.26 -12.43
CA GLY A 119 -9.64 15.60 -13.84
C GLY A 119 -9.19 17.00 -14.25
N LYS A 120 -9.00 17.94 -13.31
CA LYS A 120 -8.75 19.36 -13.65
C LYS A 120 -7.55 19.59 -14.56
N GLY A 121 -6.45 18.86 -14.34
CA GLY A 121 -5.26 18.91 -15.19
C GLY A 121 -5.37 17.98 -16.40
N THR A 122 -5.76 16.73 -16.17
CA THR A 122 -5.86 15.67 -17.19
C THR A 122 -6.78 16.05 -18.34
N ARG A 123 -7.88 16.77 -18.07
CA ARG A 123 -8.83 17.23 -19.11
C ARG A 123 -8.20 18.11 -20.18
N LEU A 124 -7.09 18.80 -19.87
CA LEU A 124 -6.44 19.72 -20.81
C LEU A 124 -5.82 18.98 -21.99
N PHE A 125 -5.61 17.66 -21.88
CA PHE A 125 -5.22 16.81 -23.01
C PHE A 125 -6.21 16.88 -24.19
N GLY A 126 -7.48 17.21 -23.91
CA GLY A 126 -8.49 17.39 -24.95
C GLY A 126 -8.33 18.65 -25.80
N ASP A 127 -7.32 19.48 -25.57
CA ASP A 127 -6.95 20.65 -26.41
C ASP A 127 -8.12 21.60 -26.73
N GLY A 128 -9.00 21.82 -25.75
CA GLY A 128 -10.17 22.69 -25.88
C GLY A 128 -11.44 21.99 -26.39
N TYR A 129 -11.35 20.73 -26.80
CA TYR A 129 -12.49 19.91 -27.23
C TYR A 129 -13.15 19.12 -26.09
N GLN A 130 -12.54 19.09 -24.90
CA GLN A 130 -13.14 18.45 -23.73
C GLN A 130 -14.46 19.12 -23.32
N THR A 131 -15.48 18.32 -22.99
CA THR A 131 -16.77 18.84 -22.53
C THR A 131 -16.97 18.57 -21.04
N ALA A 132 -17.56 19.53 -20.32
CA ALA A 132 -17.95 19.36 -18.93
C ALA A 132 -19.39 18.85 -18.84
N LYS A 133 -19.65 17.96 -17.89
CA LYS A 133 -21.00 17.55 -17.48
C LYS A 133 -21.10 17.60 -15.96
N LYS A 134 -22.18 18.15 -15.44
CA LYS A 134 -22.49 18.14 -14.01
C LYS A 134 -23.70 17.23 -13.81
N LEU A 135 -23.55 16.21 -12.98
CA LEU A 135 -24.63 15.28 -12.60
C LEU A 135 -24.70 15.30 -11.08
N GLY A 136 -25.82 15.80 -10.53
CA GLY A 136 -25.90 16.11 -9.10
C GLY A 136 -24.81 17.11 -8.70
N ASP A 137 -24.06 16.78 -7.65
CA ASP A 137 -22.96 17.61 -7.15
C ASP A 137 -21.62 17.33 -7.83
N SER A 138 -21.50 16.19 -8.52
CA SER A 138 -20.27 15.80 -9.21
C SER A 138 -20.15 16.44 -10.58
N ARG A 139 -18.93 16.87 -10.91
CA ARG A 139 -18.55 17.31 -12.26
C ARG A 139 -17.63 16.29 -12.91
N TYR A 140 -17.93 15.98 -14.15
CA TYR A 140 -17.16 15.08 -15.00
C TYR A 140 -16.67 15.82 -16.24
N TRP A 141 -15.53 15.38 -16.74
CA TRP A 141 -14.94 15.79 -18.01
C TRP A 141 -14.98 14.63 -18.98
N ARG A 142 -15.43 14.89 -20.21
CA ARG A 142 -15.35 13.97 -21.34
C ARG A 142 -14.24 14.48 -22.25
N VAL A 143 -13.13 13.78 -22.26
CA VAL A 143 -11.92 14.14 -23.03
C VAL A 143 -11.91 13.31 -24.31
N PRO A 144 -11.99 13.92 -25.50
CA PRO A 144 -11.95 13.16 -26.75
C PRO A 144 -10.57 12.52 -26.94
N VAL A 145 -10.55 11.23 -27.24
CA VAL A 145 -9.36 10.40 -27.45
C VAL A 145 -9.62 9.42 -28.61
N MET A 146 -8.60 8.65 -29.03
CA MET A 146 -8.69 7.83 -30.24
C MET A 146 -9.77 6.73 -30.17
N ASP A 147 -9.99 6.12 -29.00
CA ASP A 147 -10.99 5.06 -28.82
C ASP A 147 -12.38 5.59 -28.43
N GLY A 148 -12.55 6.92 -28.37
CA GLY A 148 -13.81 7.57 -28.04
C GLY A 148 -13.62 8.73 -27.05
N GLU A 149 -14.01 8.50 -25.80
CA GLU A 149 -13.95 9.52 -24.75
C GLU A 149 -13.39 8.93 -23.45
N PHE A 150 -12.38 9.63 -22.89
CA PHE A 150 -11.93 9.38 -21.54
C PHE A 150 -12.79 10.20 -20.56
N VAL A 151 -13.57 9.51 -19.74
CA VAL A 151 -14.40 10.13 -18.70
C VAL A 151 -13.63 10.21 -17.40
N ILE A 152 -13.54 11.42 -16.82
CA ILE A 152 -12.86 11.65 -15.55
C ILE A 152 -13.60 12.63 -14.66
N GLU A 153 -13.77 12.28 -13.38
CA GLU A 153 -14.34 13.18 -12.37
C GLU A 153 -13.38 14.33 -12.04
N GLU A 154 -13.92 15.52 -11.74
CA GLU A 154 -13.12 16.73 -11.58
C GLU A 154 -12.17 16.65 -10.38
N GLU A 155 -12.63 16.09 -9.26
CA GLU A 155 -11.93 16.02 -7.99
C GLU A 155 -12.13 14.67 -7.31
N THR A 156 -11.25 14.34 -6.38
CA THR A 156 -11.42 13.22 -5.43
C THR A 156 -11.09 13.70 -4.02
N GLY A 157 -11.62 13.04 -2.99
CA GLY A 157 -11.29 13.33 -1.61
C GLY A 157 -9.82 13.04 -1.28
N VAL A 158 -9.27 13.79 -0.34
CA VAL A 158 -7.95 13.52 0.26
C VAL A 158 -8.07 13.63 1.78
N THR A 159 -7.48 12.67 2.48
CA THR A 159 -7.38 12.67 3.94
C THR A 159 -5.94 12.89 4.39
N THR A 160 -5.76 13.54 5.54
CA THR A 160 -4.49 13.64 6.28
C THR A 160 -4.44 12.71 7.50
N GLU A 161 -5.48 11.89 7.69
CA GLU A 161 -5.60 10.88 8.75
C GLU A 161 -5.08 9.50 8.31
N ALA A 162 -4.55 9.42 7.09
CA ALA A 162 -3.95 8.20 6.58
C ALA A 162 -2.70 7.83 7.39
N VAL A 163 -2.41 6.55 7.45
CA VAL A 163 -1.26 6.00 8.16
C VAL A 163 -0.51 5.07 7.23
N GLY A 164 0.81 5.22 7.15
CA GLY A 164 1.67 4.28 6.44
C GLY A 164 2.78 3.73 7.30
N GLY A 165 3.29 2.57 6.89
CA GLY A 165 4.38 1.88 7.61
C GLY A 165 3.93 0.96 8.75
N GLY A 166 2.63 0.64 8.86
CA GLY A 166 2.21 -0.48 9.70
C GLY A 166 2.91 -1.75 9.19
N ASN A 167 3.54 -2.55 10.05
CA ASN A 167 4.40 -3.62 9.56
C ASN A 167 4.48 -4.84 10.48
N MET A 168 4.87 -5.97 9.89
CA MET A 168 5.23 -7.18 10.63
C MET A 168 6.38 -7.90 9.91
N LEU A 169 7.35 -8.37 10.69
CA LEU A 169 8.49 -9.14 10.24
C LEU A 169 8.26 -10.63 10.52
N ILE A 170 8.41 -11.45 9.49
CA ILE A 170 8.26 -12.90 9.50
C ILE A 170 9.66 -13.50 9.47
N VAL A 171 10.06 -14.12 10.59
CA VAL A 171 11.40 -14.69 10.77
C VAL A 171 11.31 -16.20 10.79
N GLY A 172 12.22 -16.88 10.10
CA GLY A 172 12.22 -18.33 10.12
C GLY A 172 13.37 -19.01 9.40
N ARG A 173 13.22 -20.33 9.33
CA ARG A 173 14.26 -21.29 8.91
C ARG A 173 14.01 -21.94 7.56
N ASP A 174 12.92 -21.57 6.87
CA ASP A 174 12.62 -22.01 5.51
C ASP A 174 12.24 -20.80 4.67
N ARG A 175 13.13 -20.41 3.75
CA ARG A 175 12.92 -19.26 2.87
C ARG A 175 11.68 -19.44 1.98
N LYS A 176 11.40 -20.64 1.48
CA LYS A 176 10.26 -20.89 0.60
C LYS A 176 8.96 -20.84 1.41
N GLY A 177 8.94 -21.53 2.55
CA GLY A 177 7.80 -21.53 3.45
C GLY A 177 7.46 -20.14 4.00
N LEU A 178 8.47 -19.30 4.25
CA LEU A 178 8.26 -17.89 4.62
C LEU A 178 7.57 -17.09 3.53
N LEU A 179 7.99 -17.26 2.27
CA LEU A 179 7.37 -16.58 1.14
C LEU A 179 5.90 -17.00 0.98
N GLU A 180 5.63 -18.31 0.99
CA GLU A 180 4.25 -18.83 0.89
C GLU A 180 3.38 -18.34 2.06
N THR A 181 3.94 -18.22 3.26
CA THR A 181 3.22 -17.66 4.42
C THR A 181 2.93 -16.17 4.27
N ALA A 182 3.89 -15.41 3.73
CA ALA A 182 3.72 -13.99 3.48
C ALA A 182 2.69 -13.72 2.37
N GLU A 183 2.67 -14.55 1.31
CA GLU A 183 1.66 -14.49 0.24
C GLU A 183 0.25 -14.73 0.79
N ASP A 184 0.07 -15.75 1.65
CA ASP A 184 -1.22 -16.01 2.30
C ASP A 184 -1.65 -14.83 3.20
N ALA A 185 -0.70 -14.22 3.93
CA ALA A 185 -0.97 -13.07 4.78
C ALA A 185 -1.35 -11.82 3.97
N VAL A 186 -0.66 -11.53 2.87
CA VAL A 186 -1.01 -10.45 1.94
C VAL A 186 -2.40 -10.69 1.33
N ALA A 187 -2.72 -11.93 0.95
CA ALA A 187 -4.05 -12.28 0.44
C ALA A 187 -5.16 -12.12 1.49
N ALA A 188 -4.86 -12.30 2.78
CA ALA A 188 -5.78 -12.00 3.86
C ALA A 188 -5.94 -10.49 4.08
N ILE A 189 -4.84 -9.73 4.02
CA ILE A 189 -4.84 -8.26 4.13
C ILE A 189 -5.64 -7.61 2.99
N ALA A 190 -5.53 -8.13 1.77
CA ALA A 190 -6.26 -7.64 0.60
C ALA A 190 -7.79 -7.77 0.69
N LYS A 191 -8.33 -8.39 1.75
CA LYS A 191 -9.77 -8.46 2.05
C LYS A 191 -10.21 -7.37 3.03
N ILE A 192 -9.28 -6.59 3.57
CA ILE A 192 -9.55 -5.46 4.44
C ILE A 192 -9.67 -4.23 3.56
N ASP A 193 -10.77 -3.51 3.72
CA ASP A 193 -11.00 -2.27 3.00
C ASP A 193 -10.05 -1.16 3.46
N ASP A 194 -9.79 -0.22 2.56
CA ASP A 194 -9.07 1.04 2.82
C ASP A 194 -7.59 0.83 3.18
N VAL A 195 -6.98 -0.29 2.80
CA VAL A 195 -5.56 -0.59 2.97
C VAL A 195 -4.89 -1.07 1.69
N ILE A 196 -3.56 -0.94 1.64
CA ILE A 196 -2.71 -1.55 0.61
C ILE A 196 -1.46 -2.14 1.25
N THR A 197 -0.80 -3.04 0.52
CA THR A 197 0.57 -3.48 0.77
C THR A 197 1.45 -3.03 -0.41
N PRO A 198 2.13 -1.85 -0.35
CA PRO A 198 2.64 -1.15 -1.54
C PRO A 198 3.88 -1.81 -2.17
N PHE A 199 4.55 -2.72 -1.46
CA PHE A 199 5.74 -3.39 -1.96
C PHE A 199 5.43 -4.48 -3.00
N PRO A 200 6.43 -4.98 -3.77
CA PRO A 200 6.19 -5.98 -4.80
C PRO A 200 5.52 -7.24 -4.23
N GLY A 201 4.31 -7.55 -4.71
CA GLY A 201 3.49 -8.66 -4.17
C GLY A 201 3.09 -8.47 -2.70
N GLY A 202 3.17 -7.25 -2.16
CA GLY A 202 2.92 -6.92 -0.77
C GLY A 202 4.06 -7.24 0.20
N ILE A 203 5.24 -7.66 -0.30
CA ILE A 203 6.29 -8.24 0.52
C ILE A 203 7.62 -7.50 0.36
N VAL A 204 8.23 -7.17 1.48
CA VAL A 204 9.55 -6.55 1.60
C VAL A 204 10.59 -7.62 1.92
N ARG A 205 11.62 -7.70 1.07
CA ARG A 205 12.78 -8.58 1.31
C ARG A 205 14.03 -7.83 1.78
N SER A 206 14.06 -6.52 1.63
CA SER A 206 15.27 -5.72 1.85
C SER A 206 15.46 -5.36 3.31
N GLY A 207 14.39 -4.97 4.01
CA GLY A 207 14.45 -4.39 5.36
C GLY A 207 15.27 -3.11 5.40
N SER A 208 14.75 -2.03 5.96
CA SER A 208 15.51 -0.77 6.04
C SER A 208 15.65 -0.28 7.47
N LYS A 209 16.75 0.43 7.74
CA LYS A 209 16.95 1.25 8.93
C LYS A 209 17.18 2.70 8.51
N VAL A 210 16.84 3.61 9.42
CA VAL A 210 17.12 5.04 9.25
C VAL A 210 18.63 5.29 9.29
N GLY A 211 19.09 6.10 8.35
CA GLY A 211 20.48 6.50 8.19
C GLY A 211 21.35 5.45 7.48
N ALA A 212 22.57 5.88 7.17
CA ALA A 212 23.58 5.06 6.51
C ALA A 212 24.98 5.52 6.92
N LYS A 213 25.98 4.66 6.70
CA LYS A 213 27.40 5.03 6.85
C LYS A 213 27.89 5.97 5.73
N TYR A 214 27.15 6.03 4.62
CA TYR A 214 27.49 6.82 3.44
C TYR A 214 26.73 8.15 3.45
N ALA A 215 27.45 9.24 3.20
CA ALA A 215 26.86 10.58 3.13
C ALA A 215 25.77 10.65 2.05
N GLY A 216 24.66 11.32 2.36
CA GLY A 216 23.54 11.51 1.44
C GLY A 216 22.55 10.34 1.34
N MET A 217 22.81 9.21 2.00
CA MET A 217 21.84 8.10 2.07
C MET A 217 20.98 8.19 3.33
N PHE A 218 19.67 8.33 3.14
CA PHE A 218 18.69 8.46 4.23
C PHE A 218 18.29 7.13 4.87
N ALA A 219 18.44 6.02 4.14
CA ALA A 219 18.15 4.68 4.60
C ALA A 219 19.22 3.69 4.13
N SER A 220 19.41 2.61 4.89
CA SER A 220 20.30 1.51 4.53
C SER A 220 19.72 0.17 4.97
N THR A 221 20.38 -0.93 4.62
CA THR A 221 19.95 -2.28 5.04
C THR A 221 19.78 -2.37 6.55
N ASN A 222 18.72 -3.05 7.00
CA ASN A 222 18.55 -3.39 8.40
C ASN A 222 19.47 -4.58 8.74
N ASP A 223 20.73 -4.26 9.02
CA ASP A 223 21.79 -5.23 9.30
C ASP A 223 21.44 -6.16 10.47
N ALA A 224 20.75 -5.67 11.50
CA ALA A 224 20.30 -6.48 12.64
C ALA A 224 19.50 -7.72 12.19
N PHE A 225 18.68 -7.59 11.15
CA PHE A 225 17.83 -8.64 10.60
C PHE A 225 18.41 -9.35 9.37
N CYS A 226 19.69 -9.12 9.03
CA CYS A 226 20.35 -9.79 7.90
C CYS A 226 20.96 -11.14 8.31
N PRO A 227 20.43 -12.30 7.86
CA PRO A 227 20.96 -13.61 8.24
C PRO A 227 22.42 -13.83 7.85
N THR A 228 22.88 -13.17 6.78
CA THR A 228 24.26 -13.24 6.28
C THR A 228 25.26 -12.48 7.16
N LEU A 229 24.79 -11.56 8.02
CA LEU A 229 25.64 -10.73 8.87
C LEU A 229 25.65 -11.19 10.34
N ARG A 230 24.84 -12.20 10.70
CA ARG A 230 24.63 -12.63 12.09
C ARG A 230 25.89 -12.95 12.89
N GLY A 231 26.94 -13.47 12.23
CA GLY A 231 28.23 -13.78 12.86
C GLY A 231 29.23 -12.62 12.87
N THR A 232 28.91 -11.50 12.24
CA THR A 232 29.82 -10.36 12.03
C THR A 232 29.40 -9.12 12.82
N ILE A 233 28.09 -8.90 12.99
CA ILE A 233 27.56 -7.75 13.73
C ILE A 233 27.27 -8.12 15.19
N LYS A 234 27.42 -7.16 16.10
CA LYS A 234 27.23 -7.39 17.55
C LYS A 234 25.75 -7.44 17.96
N ASN A 235 24.89 -6.73 17.24
CA ASN A 235 23.48 -6.51 17.57
C ASN A 235 22.57 -7.24 16.56
N SER A 236 22.88 -8.50 16.26
CA SER A 236 22.02 -9.30 15.40
C SER A 236 20.73 -9.67 16.13
N GLU A 237 19.60 -9.50 15.46
CA GLU A 237 18.25 -9.85 15.92
C GLU A 237 17.79 -11.20 15.36
N VAL A 238 18.68 -11.95 14.70
CA VAL A 238 18.37 -13.25 14.10
C VAL A 238 19.18 -14.36 14.76
N SER A 239 18.56 -15.52 14.96
CA SER A 239 19.20 -16.69 15.57
C SER A 239 20.13 -17.42 14.61
N ALA A 240 20.92 -18.36 15.13
CA ALA A 240 21.87 -19.14 14.34
C ALA A 240 21.22 -19.96 13.21
N ASP A 241 19.98 -20.41 13.42
CA ASP A 241 19.15 -21.22 12.52
C ASP A 241 18.19 -20.39 11.64
N THR A 242 18.13 -19.07 11.81
CA THR A 242 17.35 -18.20 10.93
C THR A 242 17.98 -18.17 9.53
N LEU A 243 17.19 -18.52 8.50
CA LEU A 243 17.62 -18.49 7.11
C LEU A 243 17.08 -17.29 6.34
N ALA A 244 15.92 -16.76 6.71
CA ALA A 244 15.30 -15.64 6.02
C ALA A 244 14.44 -14.79 6.97
N VAL A 245 14.29 -13.52 6.58
CA VAL A 245 13.35 -12.56 7.16
C VAL A 245 12.61 -11.92 6.00
N LEU A 246 11.30 -11.86 6.08
CA LEU A 246 10.45 -11.07 5.20
C LEU A 246 9.66 -10.08 6.03
N GLU A 247 9.25 -8.98 5.42
CA GLU A 247 8.44 -7.95 6.06
C GLU A 247 7.21 -7.69 5.20
N ILE A 248 6.07 -7.43 5.83
CA ILE A 248 4.88 -6.90 5.17
C ILE A 248 4.69 -5.48 5.70
N VAL A 249 4.58 -4.51 4.79
CA VAL A 249 4.26 -3.11 5.09
C VAL A 249 2.84 -2.82 4.60
N ILE A 250 2.08 -2.11 5.41
CA ILE A 250 0.66 -1.82 5.26
C ILE A 250 0.47 -0.31 5.43
N ASP A 251 -0.19 0.28 4.45
CA ASP A 251 -0.69 1.65 4.53
C ASP A 251 -2.22 1.62 4.47
N GLY A 252 -2.86 2.58 5.13
CA GLY A 252 -4.31 2.64 5.20
C GLY A 252 -4.85 4.05 5.36
N LEU A 253 -6.09 4.28 4.90
CA LEU A 253 -6.73 5.59 5.00
C LEU A 253 -7.07 5.99 6.44
N THR A 254 -7.04 5.04 7.37
CA THR A 254 -7.19 5.27 8.81
C THR A 254 -6.26 4.36 9.61
N SER A 255 -5.91 4.80 10.82
CA SER A 255 -5.16 3.96 11.77
C SER A 255 -5.88 2.65 12.10
N LYS A 256 -7.23 2.66 12.16
CA LYS A 256 -8.02 1.47 12.44
C LYS A 256 -7.87 0.44 11.31
N ALA A 257 -7.95 0.88 10.05
CA ALA A 257 -7.81 0.00 8.89
C ALA A 257 -6.43 -0.71 8.91
N VAL A 258 -5.35 0.03 9.22
CA VAL A 258 -4.02 -0.56 9.39
C VAL A 258 -3.98 -1.59 10.52
N ALA A 259 -4.58 -1.31 11.67
CA ALA A 259 -4.65 -2.26 12.78
C ALA A 259 -5.43 -3.54 12.42
N ASP A 260 -6.58 -3.40 11.75
CA ASP A 260 -7.41 -4.53 11.30
C ASP A 260 -6.65 -5.41 10.28
N ALA A 261 -5.94 -4.77 9.35
CA ALA A 261 -5.07 -5.43 8.38
C ALA A 261 -3.89 -6.15 9.04
N MET A 262 -3.23 -5.49 10.00
CA MET A 262 -2.17 -6.12 10.78
C MET A 262 -2.68 -7.36 11.53
N HIS A 263 -3.84 -7.26 12.19
CA HIS A 263 -4.47 -8.41 12.86
C HIS A 263 -4.77 -9.55 11.87
N ALA A 264 -5.35 -9.26 10.70
CA ALA A 264 -5.62 -10.27 9.68
C ALA A 264 -4.34 -10.98 9.17
N GLY A 265 -3.27 -10.21 8.94
CA GLY A 265 -1.97 -10.73 8.55
C GLY A 265 -1.35 -11.61 9.65
N LEU A 266 -1.26 -11.10 10.88
CA LEU A 266 -0.70 -11.82 12.04
C LEU A 266 -1.45 -13.12 12.33
N LYS A 267 -2.79 -13.08 12.28
CA LYS A 267 -3.62 -14.28 12.43
C LYS A 267 -3.29 -15.32 11.36
N THR A 268 -3.19 -14.89 10.10
CA THR A 268 -2.88 -15.81 9.00
C THR A 268 -1.49 -16.44 9.15
N ILE A 269 -0.48 -15.63 9.49
CA ILE A 269 0.90 -16.12 9.71
C ILE A 269 0.92 -17.12 10.87
N THR A 270 0.22 -16.83 11.97
CA THR A 270 0.19 -17.74 13.13
C THR A 270 -0.59 -19.03 12.85
N ASP A 271 -1.62 -19.01 12.00
CA ASP A 271 -2.39 -20.20 11.65
C ASP A 271 -1.61 -21.19 10.77
N VAL A 272 -0.79 -20.71 9.82
CA VAL A 272 -0.13 -21.58 8.82
C VAL A 272 1.39 -21.66 8.93
N GLY A 273 2.03 -20.65 9.52
CA GLY A 273 3.47 -20.40 9.39
C GLY A 273 4.37 -21.43 10.08
N ALA A 274 3.95 -22.01 11.20
CA ALA A 274 4.79 -22.95 11.96
C ALA A 274 5.17 -24.19 11.13
N SER A 275 4.20 -24.71 10.37
CA SER A 275 4.39 -25.84 9.44
C SER A 275 5.32 -25.51 8.27
N ARG A 276 5.48 -24.21 7.97
CA ARG A 276 6.29 -23.64 6.89
C ARG A 276 7.57 -22.99 7.39
N GLY A 277 8.00 -23.33 8.61
CA GLY A 277 9.28 -22.90 9.17
C GLY A 277 9.33 -21.46 9.67
N VAL A 278 8.20 -20.78 9.85
CA VAL A 278 8.13 -19.53 10.63
C VAL A 278 8.39 -19.87 12.10
N THR A 279 9.31 -19.15 12.72
CA THR A 279 9.70 -19.38 14.12
C THR A 279 9.38 -18.19 15.01
N ARG A 280 9.41 -16.97 14.45
CA ARG A 280 9.20 -15.73 15.19
C ARG A 280 8.49 -14.69 14.33
N ILE A 281 7.60 -13.93 14.95
CA ILE A 281 7.03 -12.69 14.41
C ILE A 281 7.49 -11.54 15.30
N THR A 282 7.93 -10.47 14.65
CA THR A 282 8.29 -9.21 15.31
C THR A 282 7.81 -8.03 14.47
N ALA A 283 8.15 -6.80 14.86
CA ALA A 283 7.80 -5.61 14.11
C ALA A 283 8.93 -4.57 14.17
N GLY A 284 9.06 -3.82 13.08
CA GLY A 284 10.00 -2.73 12.94
C GLY A 284 9.50 -1.48 13.65
N ASN A 285 10.35 -0.91 14.50
CA ASN A 285 10.16 0.38 15.13
C ASN A 285 11.48 1.15 15.22
N TYR A 286 11.36 2.42 15.57
CA TYR A 286 12.46 3.38 15.68
C TYR A 286 12.59 3.90 17.12
N GLY A 287 12.20 3.06 18.09
CA GLY A 287 12.25 3.35 19.51
C GLY A 287 11.13 4.26 20.02
N GLY A 288 10.03 4.41 19.27
CA GLY A 288 8.88 5.24 19.62
C GLY A 288 9.14 6.73 19.50
N LYS A 289 10.12 7.12 18.68
CA LYS A 289 10.65 8.49 18.60
C LYS A 289 10.32 9.21 17.30
N LEU A 290 9.90 8.49 16.26
CA LEU A 290 9.69 9.05 14.93
C LEU A 290 8.21 9.00 14.53
N GLY A 291 7.60 7.81 14.60
CA GLY A 291 6.20 7.59 14.23
C GLY A 291 5.26 7.77 15.42
N GLN A 292 4.11 8.38 15.17
CA GLN A 292 3.09 8.64 16.20
C GLN A 292 2.11 7.48 16.41
N HIS A 293 2.08 6.50 15.50
CA HIS A 293 1.19 5.34 15.59
C HIS A 293 1.98 4.11 16.03
N HIS A 294 1.63 3.53 17.18
CA HIS A 294 2.28 2.34 17.71
C HIS A 294 1.29 1.18 17.75
N TYR A 295 1.53 0.19 16.89
CA TYR A 295 0.71 -1.03 16.80
C TYR A 295 1.38 -2.16 17.57
N HIS A 296 1.05 -2.30 18.85
CA HIS A 296 1.58 -3.36 19.71
C HIS A 296 1.08 -4.73 19.26
N LEU A 297 2.00 -5.65 18.97
CA LEU A 297 1.65 -6.97 18.41
C LEU A 297 0.75 -7.77 19.36
N LYS A 298 0.96 -7.65 20.67
CA LYS A 298 0.17 -8.33 21.70
C LYS A 298 -1.31 -7.93 21.70
N ASP A 299 -1.64 -6.74 21.20
CA ASP A 299 -3.01 -6.22 21.17
C ASP A 299 -3.73 -6.63 19.86
N LEU A 300 -2.98 -7.20 18.91
CA LEU A 300 -3.43 -7.60 17.58
C LEU A 300 -3.40 -9.13 17.39
N ILE A 301 -3.19 -9.91 18.46
CA ILE A 301 -3.06 -11.38 18.45
C ILE A 301 -3.86 -12.06 19.55
#